data_AF-A0A956JNB3-F1
#
_entry.id   AF-A0A956JNB3-F1
#
_cell.length_a   1.000
_cell.length_b   1.000
_cell.length_c   1.000
_cell.angle_alpha   90.00
_cell.angle_beta   90.00
_cell.angle_gamma   90.00
#
_symmetry.space_group_name_H-M   'P 1'
#
loop_
_entity.id
_entity.type
_entity.pdbx_description
1 polymer ?
#
loop_
_entity_poly.entity_id
_entity_poly.type
_entity_poly.pdbx_seq_one_letter_code
_entity_poly.pdbx_strand_id
1 'polypeptide(L)'
;MKAPLVADIKRNALDDGPGIRTTVFFKGCPLRCVWCHNPECTRAAAELAYRHERCLGESCRRCRARCPTGAICGDGPAQIARARCDLCGACAEQCPSAALEVIGRRYAVDELVETLLVDVPFFENSGGGVTLSGGEPALFAEYTGAVAAALRARGVHVMIETCGDFDADRFETHLLPHLDLIWCDIKLVDPVAHARYCGRDNTRILENIRRLSRAGTPPLLLRVPLVPNITATDENLRAIARFVADLGHDRIGVMPYNPLWHGKALGLGRAPAYTRATSMSAAERKRCRDALGELAIVGDL
;
A
#
# COMPACT_ATOMS: atom_id res chain seq x y z
N MET A 1 -10.72 -4.11 -20.70
CA MET A 1 -10.03 -3.52 -19.52
C MET A 1 -9.25 -4.62 -18.80
N LYS A 2 -7.98 -4.43 -18.47
CA LYS A 2 -7.20 -5.47 -17.77
C LYS A 2 -7.38 -5.30 -16.26
N ALA A 3 -8.15 -6.21 -15.63
CA ALA A 3 -8.33 -6.20 -14.18
C ALA A 3 -6.96 -6.35 -13.48
N PRO A 4 -6.60 -5.49 -12.51
CA PRO A 4 -5.39 -5.67 -11.71
C PRO A 4 -5.49 -6.92 -10.84
N LEU A 5 -4.35 -7.35 -10.29
CA LEU A 5 -4.35 -8.37 -9.26
C LEU A 5 -4.54 -7.68 -7.90
N VAL A 6 -5.32 -8.31 -7.02
CA VAL A 6 -5.50 -7.93 -5.62
C VAL A 6 -4.63 -8.84 -4.77
N ALA A 7 -3.74 -8.26 -3.96
CA ALA A 7 -2.88 -8.96 -3.01
C ALA A 7 -3.66 -9.40 -1.77
N ASP A 8 -4.51 -8.52 -1.24
CA ASP A 8 -5.25 -8.75 -0.01
C ASP A 8 -6.51 -7.87 0.04
N ILE A 9 -7.50 -8.31 0.81
CA ILE A 9 -8.69 -7.52 1.18
C ILE A 9 -8.75 -7.51 2.70
N LYS A 10 -8.22 -6.44 3.29
CA LYS A 10 -8.16 -6.27 4.75
C LYS A 10 -9.47 -5.66 5.23
N ARG A 11 -10.28 -6.47 5.90
CA ARG A 11 -11.51 -6.03 6.56
C ARG A 11 -11.19 -5.41 7.91
N ASN A 12 -12.09 -4.57 8.41
CA ASN A 12 -11.99 -3.94 9.73
C ASN A 12 -10.69 -3.13 9.94
N ALA A 13 -10.24 -2.43 8.91
CA ALA A 13 -9.09 -1.54 8.97
C ALA A 13 -9.46 -0.21 9.66
N LEU A 14 -8.69 0.16 10.69
CA LEU A 14 -8.86 1.41 11.44
C LEU A 14 -7.85 2.50 11.06
N ASP A 15 -6.71 2.10 10.50
CA ASP A 15 -5.61 3.03 10.15
C ASP A 15 -5.66 3.48 8.68
N ASP A 16 -6.53 2.89 7.87
CA ASP A 16 -6.55 3.05 6.41
C ASP A 16 -7.64 4.06 5.95
N GLY A 17 -8.06 4.96 6.84
CA GLY A 17 -9.05 6.02 6.59
C GLY A 17 -10.00 6.28 7.76
N PRO A 18 -10.95 7.22 7.61
CA PRO A 18 -11.96 7.48 8.63
C PRO A 18 -12.97 6.32 8.74
N GLY A 19 -13.42 6.05 9.97
CA GLY A 19 -14.35 4.97 10.31
C GLY A 19 -13.73 3.58 10.15
N ILE A 20 -14.56 2.55 10.21
CA ILE A 20 -14.14 1.17 9.94
C ILE A 20 -14.11 0.97 8.43
N ARG A 21 -12.98 0.54 7.88
CA ARG A 21 -12.82 0.39 6.43
C ARG A 21 -12.50 -1.03 6.01
N THR A 22 -12.85 -1.35 4.77
CA THR A 22 -12.30 -2.49 4.05
C THR A 22 -11.32 -2.00 2.99
N THR A 23 -10.06 -2.37 3.15
CA THR A 23 -8.96 -1.91 2.29
C THR A 23 -8.62 -2.97 1.27
N VAL A 24 -8.68 -2.61 -0.01
CA VAL A 24 -8.26 -3.46 -1.13
C VAL A 24 -6.83 -3.14 -1.50
N PHE A 25 -5.93 -4.11 -1.32
CA PHE A 25 -4.52 -3.97 -1.64
C PHE A 25 -4.26 -4.43 -3.07
N PHE A 26 -4.18 -3.50 -4.03
CA PHE A 26 -3.88 -3.81 -5.42
C PHE A 26 -2.38 -4.09 -5.63
N LYS A 27 -2.06 -4.90 -6.64
CA LYS A 27 -0.68 -5.21 -7.04
C LYS A 27 -0.27 -4.40 -8.27
N GLY A 28 1.00 -3.99 -8.27
CA GLY A 28 1.60 -3.08 -9.22
C GLY A 28 1.77 -1.70 -8.59
N CYS A 29 3.01 -1.24 -8.49
CA CYS A 29 3.36 0.10 -8.04
C CYS A 29 4.47 0.65 -8.96
N PRO A 30 4.46 1.93 -9.33
CA PRO A 30 5.54 2.50 -10.14
C PRO A 30 6.81 2.74 -9.30
N LEU A 31 6.68 2.80 -7.97
CA LEU A 31 7.78 3.02 -7.04
C LEU A 31 8.40 1.71 -6.53
N ARG A 32 9.62 1.82 -6.00
CA ARG A 32 10.44 0.76 -5.38
C ARG A 32 11.03 1.26 -4.06
N CYS A 33 10.18 1.82 -3.19
CA CYS A 33 10.58 2.33 -1.88
C CYS A 33 11.38 1.30 -1.09
N VAL A 34 12.57 1.67 -0.60
CA VAL A 34 13.44 0.74 0.16
C VAL A 34 12.85 0.32 1.52
N TRP A 35 11.78 0.99 1.97
CA TRP A 35 10.97 0.71 3.17
C TRP A 35 9.54 0.27 2.83
N CYS A 36 9.26 -0.31 1.67
CA CYS A 36 7.90 -0.69 1.30
C CYS A 36 7.29 -1.67 2.32
N HIS A 37 6.21 -1.25 3.01
CA HIS A 37 5.53 -2.10 4.01
C HIS A 37 4.68 -3.22 3.38
N ASN A 38 4.38 -3.11 2.09
CA ASN A 38 3.61 -4.08 1.31
C ASN A 38 4.42 -4.53 0.08
N PRO A 39 5.60 -5.15 0.26
CA PRO A 39 6.46 -5.56 -0.86
C PRO A 39 5.73 -6.48 -1.86
N GLU A 40 4.75 -7.25 -1.39
CA GLU A 40 3.84 -8.09 -2.18
C GLU A 40 2.98 -7.31 -3.17
N CYS A 41 2.78 -6.01 -2.96
CA CYS A 41 1.99 -5.14 -3.83
C CYS A 41 2.82 -4.47 -4.93
N THR A 42 4.16 -4.57 -4.90
CA THR A 42 5.01 -3.79 -5.83
C THR A 42 5.02 -4.31 -7.27
N ARG A 43 4.99 -5.64 -7.45
CA ARG A 43 4.97 -6.29 -8.77
C ARG A 43 3.54 -6.51 -9.25
N ALA A 44 3.26 -6.21 -10.52
CA ALA A 44 1.98 -6.47 -11.18
C ALA A 44 1.82 -7.94 -11.64
N ALA A 45 2.31 -8.89 -10.83
CA ALA A 45 2.29 -10.32 -11.12
C ALA A 45 2.03 -11.10 -9.83
N ALA A 46 1.38 -12.26 -9.92
CA ALA A 46 1.16 -13.13 -8.78
C ALA A 46 2.50 -13.66 -8.24
N GLU A 47 2.59 -13.88 -6.93
CA GLU A 47 3.82 -14.32 -6.26
C GLU A 47 3.50 -15.30 -5.13
N LEU A 48 4.33 -16.32 -4.95
CA LEU A 48 4.20 -17.24 -3.82
C LEU A 48 4.89 -16.63 -2.60
N ALA A 49 4.14 -16.25 -1.57
CA ALA A 49 4.69 -15.80 -0.30
C ALA A 49 4.87 -16.95 0.67
N TYR A 50 5.85 -16.80 1.57
CA TYR A 50 6.09 -17.72 2.67
C TYR A 50 6.19 -16.98 4.01
N ARG A 51 5.32 -17.35 4.95
CA ARG A 51 5.27 -16.84 6.32
C ARG A 51 5.87 -17.88 7.26
N HIS A 52 7.17 -17.76 7.51
CA HIS A 52 7.94 -18.75 8.27
C HIS A 52 7.36 -19.01 9.67
N GLU A 53 6.83 -17.98 10.31
CA GLU A 53 6.23 -17.99 11.63
C GLU A 53 4.95 -18.84 11.71
N ARG A 54 4.32 -19.12 10.57
CA ARG A 54 3.15 -20.00 10.47
C ARG A 54 3.52 -21.43 10.10
N CYS A 55 4.77 -21.70 9.74
CA CYS A 55 5.16 -23.02 9.25
C CYS A 55 5.15 -24.06 10.38
N LEU A 56 4.54 -25.22 10.12
CA LEU A 56 4.55 -26.35 11.07
C LEU A 56 5.90 -27.10 11.08
N GLY A 57 6.87 -26.67 10.29
CA GLY A 57 8.24 -27.19 10.28
C GLY A 57 8.38 -28.59 9.69
N GLU A 58 9.43 -29.28 10.11
CA GLU A 58 9.90 -30.53 9.52
C GLU A 58 8.90 -31.69 9.60
N SER A 59 8.00 -31.66 10.59
CA SER A 59 6.97 -32.69 10.78
C SER A 59 5.86 -32.64 9.73
N CYS A 60 5.72 -31.53 8.99
CA CYS A 60 4.67 -31.37 7.99
C CYS A 60 5.14 -31.75 6.58
N ARG A 61 6.10 -31.01 6.00
CA ARG A 61 6.71 -31.20 4.66
C ARG A 61 5.77 -31.51 3.48
N ARG A 62 4.46 -31.32 3.62
CA ARG A 62 3.44 -31.56 2.57
C ARG A 62 3.70 -30.74 1.31
N CYS A 63 4.09 -29.48 1.49
CA CYS A 63 4.43 -28.57 0.41
C CYS A 63 5.57 -29.11 -0.47
N ARG A 64 6.59 -29.74 0.13
CA ARG A 64 7.71 -30.36 -0.59
C ARG A 64 7.26 -31.60 -1.35
N ALA A 65 6.47 -32.46 -0.72
CA ALA A 65 5.95 -33.67 -1.35
C ALA A 65 5.04 -33.40 -2.57
N ARG A 66 4.38 -32.23 -2.60
CA ARG A 66 3.43 -31.84 -3.65
C ARG A 66 4.00 -30.87 -4.69
N CYS A 67 5.22 -30.37 -4.51
CA CYS A 67 5.81 -29.42 -5.45
C CYS A 67 6.33 -30.16 -6.70
N PRO A 68 5.70 -30.01 -7.88
CA PRO A 68 6.08 -30.79 -9.08
C PRO A 68 7.46 -30.41 -9.60
N THR A 69 7.90 -29.17 -9.39
CA THR A 69 9.19 -28.67 -9.87
C THR A 69 10.32 -28.82 -8.84
N GLY A 70 10.02 -29.36 -7.65
CA GLY A 70 10.99 -29.43 -6.55
C GLY A 70 11.51 -28.06 -6.10
N ALA A 71 10.71 -26.99 -6.28
CA ALA A 71 11.08 -25.63 -5.88
C ALA A 71 11.10 -25.44 -4.35
N ILE A 72 10.38 -26.25 -3.58
CA ILE A 72 10.45 -26.22 -2.11
C ILE A 72 11.65 -27.04 -1.64
N CYS A 73 12.75 -26.37 -1.32
CA CYS A 73 14.10 -26.96 -1.28
C CYS A 73 14.79 -27.00 0.09
N GLY A 74 14.19 -26.48 1.16
CA GLY A 74 14.83 -26.46 2.48
C GLY A 74 13.91 -26.02 3.61
N ASP A 75 14.51 -25.67 4.75
CA ASP A 75 13.84 -25.13 5.93
C ASP A 75 14.13 -23.62 6.06
N GLY A 76 13.24 -22.87 6.70
CA GLY A 76 13.40 -21.42 6.92
C GLY A 76 12.98 -20.51 5.74
N PRO A 77 13.19 -19.18 5.83
CA PRO A 77 12.64 -18.18 4.90
C PRO A 77 13.10 -18.34 3.45
N ALA A 78 14.23 -19.01 3.22
CA ALA A 78 14.79 -19.29 1.90
C ALA A 78 14.30 -20.62 1.27
N GLN A 79 13.28 -21.27 1.85
CA GLN A 79 12.84 -22.61 1.42
C GLN A 79 12.30 -22.70 -0.02
N ILE A 80 12.15 -21.59 -0.74
CA ILE A 80 11.63 -21.58 -2.12
C ILE A 80 12.76 -21.22 -3.09
N ALA A 81 13.23 -22.20 -3.85
CA ALA A 81 14.06 -22.01 -5.02
C ALA A 81 13.24 -21.33 -6.13
N ARG A 82 13.17 -19.99 -6.08
CA ARG A 82 12.33 -19.16 -6.97
C ARG A 82 12.54 -19.44 -8.46
N ALA A 83 13.77 -19.69 -8.88
CA ALA A 83 14.10 -20.01 -10.27
C ALA A 83 13.48 -21.32 -10.78
N ARG A 84 13.05 -22.22 -9.87
CA ARG A 84 12.37 -23.49 -10.21
C ARG A 84 10.86 -23.41 -10.03
N CYS A 85 10.35 -22.36 -9.39
CA CYS A 85 8.92 -22.25 -9.11
C CYS A 85 8.19 -21.76 -10.36
N ASP A 86 7.25 -22.56 -10.85
CA ASP A 86 6.35 -22.24 -11.96
C ASP A 86 5.06 -21.53 -11.49
N LEU A 87 4.95 -21.26 -10.19
CA LEU A 87 3.79 -20.65 -9.54
C LEU A 87 2.49 -21.47 -9.66
N CYS A 88 2.57 -22.80 -9.80
CA CYS A 88 1.39 -23.67 -9.91
C CYS A 88 0.48 -23.69 -8.67
N GLY A 89 0.93 -23.22 -7.50
CA GLY A 89 0.11 -23.10 -6.29
C GLY A 89 -0.13 -24.38 -5.49
N ALA A 90 0.21 -25.57 -6.02
CA ALA A 90 -0.03 -26.87 -5.36
C ALA A 90 0.52 -26.95 -3.90
N CYS A 91 1.63 -26.26 -3.63
CA CYS A 91 2.20 -26.20 -2.29
C CYS A 91 1.41 -25.31 -1.31
N ALA A 92 0.76 -24.25 -1.80
CA ALA A 92 -0.06 -23.34 -1.01
C ALA A 92 -1.42 -23.97 -0.69
N GLU A 93 -2.07 -24.61 -1.67
CA GLU A 93 -3.37 -25.30 -1.49
C GLU A 93 -3.34 -26.38 -0.41
N GLN A 94 -2.19 -27.03 -0.22
CA GLN A 94 -2.01 -28.13 0.73
C GLN A 94 -1.34 -27.67 2.04
N CYS A 95 -1.14 -26.36 2.23
CA CYS A 95 -0.50 -25.81 3.42
C CYS A 95 -1.55 -25.62 4.54
N PRO A 96 -1.60 -26.50 5.56
CA PRO A 96 -2.68 -26.47 6.56
C PRO A 96 -2.65 -25.21 7.43
N SER A 97 -1.49 -24.56 7.56
CA SER A 97 -1.32 -23.34 8.35
C SER A 97 -1.34 -22.05 7.51
N ALA A 98 -1.57 -22.16 6.19
CA ALA A 98 -1.46 -21.04 5.25
C ALA A 98 -0.12 -20.28 5.37
N ALA A 99 0.95 -21.01 5.68
CA ALA A 99 2.31 -20.46 5.66
C ALA A 99 2.77 -20.18 4.22
N LEU A 100 2.31 -20.96 3.25
CA LEU A 100 2.51 -20.72 1.81
C LEU A 100 1.22 -20.19 1.20
N GLU A 101 1.34 -19.12 0.42
CA GLU A 101 0.19 -18.40 -0.14
C GLU A 101 0.54 -17.86 -1.53
N VAL A 102 -0.30 -18.11 -2.53
CA VAL A 102 -0.19 -17.42 -3.83
C VAL A 102 -0.90 -16.07 -3.71
N ILE A 103 -0.11 -15.00 -3.64
CA ILE A 103 -0.59 -13.62 -3.52
C ILE A 103 -0.83 -13.03 -4.90
N GLY A 104 -2.06 -12.60 -5.15
CA GLY A 104 -2.48 -11.95 -6.39
C GLY A 104 -3.60 -12.71 -7.07
N ARG A 105 -4.84 -12.33 -6.77
CA ARG A 105 -6.04 -12.84 -7.43
C ARG A 105 -6.65 -11.76 -8.32
N ARG A 106 -7.17 -12.15 -9.49
CA ARG A 106 -8.01 -11.26 -10.30
C ARG A 106 -9.44 -11.37 -9.82
N TYR A 107 -10.12 -10.25 -9.81
CA TYR A 107 -11.55 -10.18 -9.58
C TYR A 107 -12.20 -9.55 -10.81
N ALA A 108 -13.40 -9.99 -11.16
CA ALA A 108 -14.30 -9.16 -11.94
C ALA A 108 -14.74 -7.95 -11.08
N VAL A 109 -15.18 -6.86 -11.72
CA VAL A 109 -15.67 -5.67 -10.98
C VAL A 109 -16.81 -6.08 -10.05
N ASP A 110 -17.82 -6.78 -10.57
CA ASP A 110 -19.00 -7.19 -9.78
C ASP A 110 -18.61 -8.14 -8.64
N GLU A 111 -17.73 -9.10 -8.89
CA GLU A 111 -17.22 -10.04 -7.89
C GLU A 111 -16.50 -9.31 -6.74
N LEU A 112 -15.66 -8.32 -7.05
CA LEU A 112 -14.99 -7.51 -6.03
C LEU A 112 -16.00 -6.66 -5.26
N VAL A 113 -16.93 -6.02 -5.95
CA VAL A 113 -17.97 -5.19 -5.32
C VAL A 113 -18.82 -6.02 -4.35
N GLU A 114 -19.31 -7.19 -4.77
CA GLU A 114 -20.06 -8.12 -3.90
C GLU A 114 -19.24 -8.52 -2.67
N THR A 115 -17.95 -8.83 -2.86
CA THR A 115 -17.04 -9.18 -1.75
C THR A 115 -16.94 -8.04 -0.72
N LEU A 116 -16.96 -6.78 -1.17
CA LEU A 116 -16.82 -5.59 -0.33
C LEU A 116 -18.14 -5.17 0.33
N LEU A 117 -19.28 -5.42 -0.31
CA LEU A 117 -20.60 -5.05 0.22
C LEU A 117 -21.00 -5.85 1.46
N VAL A 118 -20.36 -7.01 1.69
CA VAL A 118 -20.55 -7.80 2.92
C VAL A 118 -20.25 -6.97 4.19
N ASP A 119 -19.39 -5.95 4.09
CA ASP A 119 -18.98 -5.15 5.25
C ASP A 119 -19.81 -3.87 5.46
N VAL A 120 -20.85 -3.62 4.64
CA VAL A 120 -21.71 -2.42 4.73
C VAL A 120 -22.24 -2.14 6.14
N PRO A 121 -22.71 -3.14 6.92
CA PRO A 121 -23.17 -2.88 8.30
C PRO A 121 -22.11 -2.25 9.20
N PHE A 122 -20.81 -2.51 8.96
CA PHE A 122 -19.73 -1.87 9.71
C PHE A 122 -19.50 -0.42 9.26
N PHE A 123 -19.67 -0.15 7.97
CA PHE A 123 -19.51 1.18 7.40
C PHE A 123 -20.59 2.13 7.92
N GLU A 124 -21.86 1.68 7.91
CA GLU A 124 -23.00 2.46 8.40
C GLU A 124 -22.86 2.87 9.87
N ASN A 125 -22.36 1.97 10.71
CA ASN A 125 -22.18 2.24 12.15
C ASN A 125 -20.99 3.17 12.47
N SER A 126 -20.00 3.25 11.59
CA SER A 126 -18.74 3.97 11.87
C SER A 126 -18.50 5.19 11.00
N GLY A 127 -19.36 5.44 9.99
CA GLY A 127 -19.09 6.42 8.93
C GLY A 127 -17.92 6.01 8.01
N GLY A 128 -17.65 4.70 7.94
CA GLY A 128 -16.52 4.11 7.23
C GLY A 128 -16.79 3.84 5.75
N GLY A 129 -16.12 2.83 5.18
CA GLY A 129 -16.30 2.48 3.77
C GLY A 129 -15.14 1.68 3.17
N VAL A 130 -14.87 1.88 1.87
CA VAL A 130 -13.82 1.14 1.16
C VAL A 130 -12.61 2.02 0.86
N THR A 131 -11.41 1.50 1.11
CA THR A 131 -10.14 2.13 0.72
C THR A 131 -9.49 1.36 -0.43
N LEU A 132 -9.18 2.04 -1.53
CA LEU A 132 -8.37 1.50 -2.60
C LEU A 132 -6.90 1.82 -2.30
N SER A 133 -6.06 0.79 -2.07
CA SER A 133 -4.66 0.95 -1.64
C SER A 133 -3.76 -0.18 -2.20
N GLY A 134 -2.66 -0.51 -1.52
CA GLY A 134 -1.69 -1.54 -1.86
C GLY A 134 -0.48 -1.00 -2.61
N GLY A 135 -0.45 -1.26 -3.90
CA GLY A 135 0.57 -0.77 -4.81
C GLY A 135 0.21 0.66 -5.23
N GLU A 136 -0.26 0.81 -6.45
CA GLU A 136 -0.82 2.07 -6.95
C GLU A 136 -2.14 1.80 -7.69
N PRO A 137 -3.30 1.92 -7.01
CA PRO A 137 -4.61 1.72 -7.62
C PRO A 137 -4.89 2.69 -8.79
N ALA A 138 -4.29 3.88 -8.80
CA ALA A 138 -4.48 4.86 -9.87
C ALA A 138 -3.84 4.42 -11.21
N LEU A 139 -2.92 3.44 -11.21
CA LEU A 139 -2.41 2.84 -12.47
C LEU A 139 -3.50 2.09 -13.25
N PHE A 140 -4.61 1.76 -12.59
CA PHE A 140 -5.70 0.97 -13.14
C PHE A 140 -7.01 1.76 -13.13
N ALA A 141 -6.94 3.08 -13.37
CA ALA A 141 -8.02 4.05 -13.18
C ALA A 141 -9.38 3.61 -13.76
N GLU A 142 -9.41 2.95 -14.92
CA GLU A 142 -10.68 2.46 -15.49
C GLU A 142 -11.31 1.33 -14.65
N TYR A 143 -10.50 0.41 -14.14
CA TYR A 143 -10.99 -0.71 -13.32
C TYR A 143 -11.34 -0.26 -11.91
N THR A 144 -10.44 0.48 -11.27
CA THR A 144 -10.66 1.00 -9.92
C THR A 144 -11.78 2.02 -9.91
N GLY A 145 -11.92 2.80 -10.99
CA GLY A 145 -13.04 3.70 -11.24
C GLY A 145 -14.38 2.98 -11.34
N ALA A 146 -14.46 1.89 -12.10
CA ALA A 146 -15.68 1.08 -12.20
C ALA A 146 -16.09 0.47 -10.83
N VAL A 147 -15.12 -0.02 -10.05
CA VAL A 147 -15.37 -0.50 -8.68
C VAL A 147 -15.87 0.63 -7.79
N ALA A 148 -15.19 1.79 -7.81
CA ALA A 148 -15.57 2.95 -7.01
C ALA A 148 -16.97 3.47 -7.36
N ALA A 149 -17.30 3.56 -8.64
CA ALA A 149 -18.62 3.97 -9.13
C ALA A 149 -19.72 3.01 -8.64
N ALA A 150 -19.48 1.70 -8.74
CA ALA A 150 -20.44 0.68 -8.31
C ALA A 150 -20.68 0.67 -6.80
N LEU A 151 -19.64 0.94 -6.00
CA LEU A 151 -19.73 1.09 -4.55
C LEU A 151 -20.49 2.36 -4.16
N ARG A 152 -20.16 3.51 -4.76
CA ARG A 152 -20.85 4.78 -4.50
C ARG A 152 -22.32 4.73 -4.88
N ALA A 153 -22.67 4.06 -5.98
CA ALA A 153 -24.07 3.83 -6.36
C ALA A 153 -24.89 3.07 -5.30
N ARG A 154 -24.22 2.42 -4.35
CA ARG A 154 -24.81 1.69 -3.21
C ARG A 154 -24.60 2.41 -1.88
N GLY A 155 -24.23 3.70 -1.91
CA GLY A 155 -24.04 4.52 -0.72
C GLY A 155 -22.75 4.26 0.07
N VAL A 156 -21.81 3.48 -0.48
CA VAL A 156 -20.52 3.23 0.19
C VAL A 156 -19.55 4.38 -0.07
N HIS A 157 -19.00 4.96 0.99
CA HIS A 157 -17.93 5.96 0.89
C HIS A 157 -16.64 5.33 0.37
N VAL A 158 -16.11 5.85 -0.73
CA VAL A 158 -14.89 5.34 -1.36
C VAL A 158 -13.76 6.35 -1.22
N MET A 159 -12.60 5.87 -0.78
CA MET A 159 -11.38 6.67 -0.78
C MET A 159 -10.22 5.94 -1.44
N ILE A 160 -9.20 6.69 -1.81
CA ILE A 160 -7.95 6.14 -2.36
C ILE A 160 -6.75 6.55 -1.52
N GLU A 161 -5.82 5.61 -1.35
CA GLU A 161 -4.44 5.89 -0.99
C GLU A 161 -3.57 5.77 -2.24
N THR A 162 -2.81 6.82 -2.55
CA THR A 162 -1.99 6.88 -3.75
C THR A 162 -0.59 7.43 -3.45
N CYS A 163 0.41 6.93 -4.17
CA CYS A 163 1.75 7.52 -4.19
C CYS A 163 1.86 8.72 -5.14
N GLY A 164 0.79 9.04 -5.87
CA GLY A 164 0.70 10.21 -6.75
C GLY A 164 1.31 10.02 -8.14
N ASP A 165 1.91 8.87 -8.43
CA ASP A 165 2.67 8.63 -9.68
C ASP A 165 1.82 7.93 -10.76
N PHE A 166 0.84 8.65 -11.32
CA PHE A 166 -0.13 8.11 -12.29
C PHE A 166 -0.39 9.08 -13.45
N ASP A 167 -1.11 8.59 -14.47
CA ASP A 167 -1.62 9.40 -15.58
C ASP A 167 -2.80 10.24 -15.10
N ALA A 168 -2.63 11.56 -15.07
CA ALA A 168 -3.59 12.48 -14.49
C ALA A 168 -4.91 12.54 -15.28
N ASP A 169 -4.84 12.53 -16.61
CA ASP A 169 -6.06 12.65 -17.44
C ASP A 169 -6.92 11.39 -17.31
N ARG A 170 -6.29 10.21 -17.27
CA ARG A 170 -6.99 8.95 -17.01
C ARG A 170 -7.55 8.89 -15.60
N PHE A 171 -6.80 9.35 -14.60
CA PHE A 171 -7.27 9.39 -13.22
C PHE A 171 -8.49 10.30 -13.08
N GLU A 172 -8.43 11.52 -13.63
CA GLU A 172 -9.52 12.49 -13.58
C GLU A 172 -10.77 12.05 -14.34
N THR A 173 -10.58 11.39 -15.49
CA THR A 173 -11.70 10.91 -16.30
C THR A 173 -12.40 9.71 -15.65
N HIS A 174 -11.64 8.76 -15.12
CA HIS A 174 -12.17 7.44 -14.80
C HIS A 174 -12.34 7.16 -13.31
N LEU A 175 -11.58 7.82 -12.42
CA LEU A 175 -11.57 7.48 -11.00
C LEU A 175 -11.96 8.64 -10.10
N LEU A 176 -11.39 9.84 -10.31
CA LEU A 176 -11.67 11.04 -9.50
C LEU A 176 -13.17 11.32 -9.25
N PRO A 177 -14.08 11.20 -10.25
CA PRO A 177 -15.51 11.49 -10.04
C PRO A 177 -16.21 10.52 -9.09
N HIS A 178 -15.54 9.41 -8.74
CA HIS A 178 -16.07 8.34 -7.91
C HIS A 178 -15.34 8.22 -6.57
N LEU A 179 -14.60 9.26 -6.16
CA LEU A 179 -13.91 9.31 -4.88
C LEU A 179 -14.55 10.33 -3.95
N ASP A 180 -14.66 10.00 -2.68
CA ASP A 180 -15.15 10.88 -1.62
C ASP A 180 -13.99 11.46 -0.77
N LEU A 181 -12.80 10.86 -0.83
CA LEU A 181 -11.58 11.31 -0.14
C LEU A 181 -10.31 10.80 -0.83
N ILE A 182 -9.26 11.62 -0.87
CA ILE A 182 -7.94 11.24 -1.40
C ILE A 182 -6.89 11.39 -0.30
N TRP A 183 -6.14 10.32 -0.07
CA TRP A 183 -4.90 10.33 0.70
C TRP A 183 -3.72 10.16 -0.26
N CYS A 184 -2.88 11.19 -0.38
CA CYS A 184 -1.75 11.20 -1.31
C CYS A 184 -0.42 11.35 -0.55
N ASP A 185 0.52 10.44 -0.81
CA ASP A 185 1.79 10.45 -0.10
C ASP A 185 2.84 11.36 -0.74
N ILE A 186 3.49 12.20 0.06
CA ILE A 186 4.72 12.91 -0.26
C ILE A 186 5.85 12.26 0.54
N LYS A 187 6.76 11.59 -0.16
CA LYS A 187 7.83 10.80 0.48
C LYS A 187 9.10 11.63 0.64
N LEU A 188 9.59 12.19 -0.46
CA LEU A 188 10.77 13.05 -0.54
C LEU A 188 10.48 14.19 -1.51
N VAL A 189 10.89 15.42 -1.20
CA VAL A 189 10.75 16.58 -2.10
C VAL A 189 11.91 16.67 -3.09
N ASP A 190 13.12 16.32 -2.68
CA ASP A 190 14.28 16.28 -3.57
C ASP A 190 14.16 15.14 -4.60
N PRO A 191 14.17 15.42 -5.92
CA PRO A 191 13.99 14.40 -6.95
C PRO A 191 15.13 13.39 -6.99
N VAL A 192 16.36 13.79 -6.64
CA VAL A 192 17.54 12.89 -6.63
C VAL A 192 17.40 11.87 -5.49
N ALA A 193 17.07 12.33 -4.28
CA ALA A 193 16.77 11.48 -3.16
C ALA A 193 15.56 10.59 -3.45
N HIS A 194 14.48 11.13 -4.04
CA HIS A 194 13.32 10.33 -4.41
C HIS A 194 13.69 9.21 -5.39
N ALA A 195 14.49 9.50 -6.42
CA ALA A 195 15.00 8.49 -7.35
C ALA A 195 15.84 7.42 -6.64
N ARG A 196 16.76 7.83 -5.76
CA ARG A 196 17.61 6.92 -4.98
C ARG A 196 16.81 5.97 -4.11
N TYR A 197 15.77 6.47 -3.44
CA TYR A 197 15.08 5.77 -2.36
C TYR A 197 13.75 5.13 -2.76
N CYS A 198 13.10 5.66 -3.80
CA CYS A 198 11.83 5.19 -4.33
C CYS A 198 11.94 4.67 -5.77
N GLY A 199 13.12 4.73 -6.39
CA GLY A 199 13.41 4.14 -7.71
C GLY A 199 13.03 5.00 -8.92
N ARG A 200 12.45 6.18 -8.73
CA ARG A 200 12.09 7.17 -9.78
C ARG A 200 12.08 8.59 -9.20
N ASP A 201 12.23 9.63 -10.00
CA ASP A 201 12.02 11.01 -9.53
C ASP A 201 10.53 11.27 -9.17
N ASN A 202 10.24 12.42 -8.57
CA ASN A 202 8.92 12.80 -8.07
C ASN A 202 8.24 13.92 -8.89
N THR A 203 8.74 14.27 -10.08
CA THR A 203 8.23 15.42 -10.85
C THR A 203 6.74 15.29 -11.13
N ARG A 204 6.34 14.13 -11.67
CA ARG A 204 4.93 13.81 -11.96
C ARG A 204 4.08 13.76 -10.69
N ILE A 205 4.63 13.26 -9.58
CA ILE A 205 3.94 13.18 -8.29
C ILE A 205 3.58 14.58 -7.78
N LEU A 206 4.57 15.48 -7.74
CA LEU A 206 4.36 16.85 -7.27
C LEU A 206 3.43 17.64 -8.19
N GLU A 207 3.46 17.38 -9.50
CA GLU A 207 2.52 17.97 -10.46
C GLU A 207 1.08 17.45 -10.28
N ASN A 208 0.90 16.15 -10.11
CA ASN A 208 -0.40 15.57 -9.80
C ASN A 208 -0.98 16.13 -8.48
N ILE A 209 -0.15 16.28 -7.45
CA ILE A 209 -0.58 16.91 -6.19
C ILE A 209 -1.01 18.37 -6.39
N ARG A 210 -0.28 19.16 -7.18
CA ARG A 210 -0.69 20.53 -7.52
C ARG A 210 -2.04 20.54 -8.24
N ARG A 211 -2.23 19.62 -9.18
CA ARG A 211 -3.48 19.48 -9.94
C ARG A 211 -4.67 19.13 -9.03
N LEU A 212 -4.51 18.12 -8.17
CA LEU A 212 -5.52 17.73 -7.18
C LEU A 212 -5.83 18.85 -6.17
N SER A 213 -4.80 19.56 -5.71
CA SER A 213 -4.98 20.69 -4.78
C SER A 213 -5.78 21.82 -5.41
N ARG A 214 -5.54 22.14 -6.69
CA ARG A 214 -6.32 23.14 -7.45
C ARG A 214 -7.76 22.71 -7.71
N ALA A 215 -7.99 21.42 -7.94
CA ALA A 215 -9.35 20.89 -8.13
C ALA A 215 -10.20 21.05 -6.86
N GLY A 216 -9.60 20.92 -5.68
CA GLY A 216 -10.23 21.20 -4.39
C GLY A 216 -11.35 20.24 -3.98
N THR A 217 -11.69 19.27 -4.83
CA THR A 217 -12.72 18.25 -4.57
C THR A 217 -12.37 16.93 -5.27
N PRO A 218 -12.52 15.76 -4.61
CA PRO A 218 -12.89 15.59 -3.19
C PRO A 218 -11.76 16.06 -2.26
N PRO A 219 -11.98 16.09 -0.92
CA PRO A 219 -10.94 16.48 0.03
C PRO A 219 -9.64 15.69 -0.19
N LEU A 220 -8.51 16.39 -0.10
CA LEU A 220 -7.16 15.85 -0.25
C LEU A 220 -6.42 15.97 1.07
N LEU A 221 -5.92 14.84 1.60
CA LEU A 221 -4.94 14.83 2.68
C LEU A 221 -3.59 14.40 2.13
N LEU A 222 -2.62 15.31 2.20
CA LEU A 222 -1.23 14.98 1.93
C LEU A 222 -0.63 14.27 3.13
N ARG A 223 0.13 13.20 2.90
CA ARG A 223 0.70 12.37 3.98
C ARG A 223 2.20 12.16 3.80
N VAL A 224 2.93 12.01 4.90
CA VAL A 224 4.36 11.64 4.86
C VAL A 224 4.64 10.39 5.69
N PRO A 225 5.22 9.33 5.10
CA PRO A 225 5.79 8.25 5.90
C PRO A 225 7.04 8.76 6.60
N LEU A 226 7.15 8.55 7.92
CA LEU A 226 8.29 9.01 8.71
C LEU A 226 9.32 7.88 8.87
N VAL A 227 10.22 7.76 7.91
CA VAL A 227 11.29 6.74 7.87
C VAL A 227 12.59 7.37 8.37
N PRO A 228 13.13 6.92 9.51
CA PRO A 228 14.33 7.48 10.10
C PRO A 228 15.51 7.51 9.12
N ASN A 229 16.19 8.65 9.07
CA ASN A 229 17.34 8.96 8.19
C ASN A 229 17.04 9.00 6.69
N ILE A 230 15.77 8.92 6.28
CA ILE A 230 15.36 9.02 4.88
C ILE A 230 14.32 10.13 4.72
N THR A 231 13.06 9.84 5.05
CA THR A 231 11.96 10.80 4.88
C THR A 231 11.71 11.61 6.14
N ALA A 232 12.12 11.11 7.31
CA ALA A 232 12.00 11.76 8.61
C ALA A 232 13.19 12.66 8.96
N THR A 233 13.88 13.21 7.95
CA THR A 233 14.95 14.20 8.18
C THR A 233 14.34 15.60 8.30
N ASP A 234 14.95 16.46 9.13
CA ASP A 234 14.50 17.85 9.29
C ASP A 234 14.44 18.60 7.95
N GLU A 235 15.44 18.40 7.09
CA GLU A 235 15.50 19.01 5.77
C GLU A 235 14.29 18.62 4.91
N ASN A 236 13.99 17.32 4.82
CA ASN A 236 12.87 16.84 4.01
C ASN A 236 11.53 17.28 4.60
N LEU A 237 11.34 17.17 5.92
CA LEU A 237 10.08 17.53 6.57
C LEU A 237 9.79 19.04 6.45
N ARG A 238 10.81 19.90 6.58
CA ARG A 238 10.65 21.35 6.34
C ARG A 238 10.38 21.66 4.87
N ALA A 239 10.96 20.91 3.94
CA ALA A 239 10.66 21.05 2.51
C ALA A 239 9.21 20.63 2.19
N ILE A 240 8.74 19.52 2.77
CA ILE A 240 7.35 19.08 2.68
C ILE A 240 6.43 20.13 3.29
N ALA A 241 6.74 20.66 4.48
CA ALA A 241 5.91 21.64 5.14
C ALA A 241 5.72 22.91 4.30
N ARG A 242 6.79 23.43 3.70
CA ARG A 242 6.74 24.54 2.76
C ARG A 242 5.89 24.20 1.54
N PHE A 243 6.12 23.05 0.91
CA PHE A 243 5.36 22.63 -0.27
C PHE A 243 3.86 22.50 0.03
N VAL A 244 3.47 21.96 1.19
CA VAL A 244 2.08 21.81 1.61
C VAL A 244 1.43 23.19 1.86
N ALA A 245 2.13 24.09 2.56
CA ALA A 245 1.67 25.45 2.81
C ALA A 245 1.54 26.29 1.52
N ASP A 246 2.47 26.15 0.57
CA ASP A 246 2.44 26.84 -0.73
C ASP A 246 1.21 26.44 -1.58
N LEU A 247 0.63 25.26 -1.31
CA LEU A 247 -0.61 24.78 -1.94
C LEU A 247 -1.87 25.26 -1.20
N GLY A 248 -1.72 25.97 -0.08
CA GLY A 248 -2.83 26.44 0.75
C GLY A 248 -3.39 25.40 1.71
N HIS A 249 -2.69 24.29 1.93
CA HIS A 249 -3.07 23.28 2.92
C HIS A 249 -2.43 23.59 4.28
N ASP A 250 -3.21 23.42 5.34
CA ASP A 250 -2.78 23.62 6.73
C ASP A 250 -2.63 22.31 7.52
N ARG A 251 -2.95 21.17 6.90
CA ARG A 251 -2.96 19.85 7.52
C ARG A 251 -2.06 18.87 6.79
N ILE A 252 -1.46 17.96 7.55
CA ILE A 252 -0.65 16.86 7.02
C ILE A 252 -0.87 15.57 7.79
N GLY A 253 -1.05 14.47 7.07
CA GLY A 253 -1.05 13.13 7.65
C GLY A 253 0.37 12.62 7.86
N VAL A 254 0.59 11.89 8.94
CA VAL A 254 1.90 11.32 9.26
C VAL A 254 1.77 9.83 9.50
N MET A 255 2.77 9.06 9.05
CA MET A 255 2.80 7.61 9.25
C MET A 255 4.12 7.22 9.90
N PRO A 256 4.17 7.10 11.24
CA PRO A 256 5.38 6.69 11.96
C PRO A 256 5.89 5.33 11.48
N TYR A 257 7.22 5.19 11.38
CA TYR A 257 7.82 3.94 10.98
C TYR A 257 7.51 2.79 11.96
N ASN A 258 7.13 1.65 11.39
CA ASN A 258 6.99 0.38 12.08
C ASN A 258 7.78 -0.72 11.33
N PRO A 259 8.51 -1.60 12.03
CA PRO A 259 9.37 -2.61 11.40
C PRO A 259 8.65 -3.93 11.04
N LEU A 260 7.32 -3.99 11.16
CA LEU A 260 6.56 -5.25 11.05
C LEU A 260 6.52 -5.85 9.63
N TRP A 261 7.08 -5.17 8.64
CA TRP A 261 7.03 -5.57 7.23
C TRP A 261 8.22 -6.40 6.76
N HIS A 262 9.34 -6.46 7.51
CA HIS A 262 10.55 -7.18 7.06
C HIS A 262 10.28 -8.65 6.72
N GLY A 263 9.46 -9.31 7.54
CA GLY A 263 9.05 -10.70 7.33
C GLY A 263 8.33 -10.91 5.99
N LYS A 264 7.53 -9.94 5.53
CA LYS A 264 6.86 -10.00 4.23
C LYS A 264 7.87 -10.01 3.07
N ALA A 265 8.89 -9.16 3.14
CA ALA A 265 9.93 -9.10 2.10
C ALA A 265 10.73 -10.42 2.05
N LEU A 266 11.16 -10.91 3.21
CA LEU A 266 11.87 -12.19 3.32
C LEU A 266 11.02 -13.35 2.79
N GLY A 267 9.72 -13.36 3.12
CA GLY A 267 8.76 -14.34 2.63
C GLY A 267 8.57 -14.36 1.11
N LEU A 268 8.89 -13.26 0.43
CA LEU A 268 8.92 -13.16 -1.03
C LEU A 268 10.29 -13.50 -1.62
N GLY A 269 11.27 -13.91 -0.80
CA GLY A 269 12.65 -14.17 -1.21
C GLY A 269 13.43 -12.89 -1.52
N ARG A 270 13.12 -11.78 -0.84
CA ARG A 270 13.76 -10.49 -1.04
C ARG A 270 14.43 -10.02 0.25
N ALA A 271 15.66 -9.54 0.16
CA ALA A 271 16.32 -8.89 1.29
C ALA A 271 15.75 -7.46 1.47
N PRO A 272 15.31 -7.08 2.68
CA PRO A 272 14.94 -5.70 2.97
C PRO A 272 16.13 -4.76 2.76
N ALA A 273 15.96 -3.71 1.96
CA ALA A 273 16.99 -2.70 1.76
C ALA A 273 17.10 -1.75 2.97
N TYR A 274 16.00 -1.50 3.67
CA TYR A 274 15.97 -0.78 4.95
C TYR A 274 15.81 -1.75 6.12
N THR A 275 16.76 -1.77 7.05
CA THR A 275 16.91 -2.85 8.05
C THR A 275 16.61 -2.43 9.48
N ARG A 276 16.15 -1.20 9.74
CA ARG A 276 15.86 -0.74 11.10
C ARG A 276 14.76 -1.58 11.75
N ALA A 277 15.10 -2.37 12.76
CA ALA A 277 14.17 -3.29 13.42
C ALA A 277 13.34 -2.67 14.56
N THR A 278 13.49 -1.36 14.83
CA THR A 278 12.82 -0.67 15.94
C THR A 278 11.91 0.44 15.45
N SER A 279 10.77 0.62 16.13
CA SER A 279 9.89 1.76 15.94
C SER A 279 10.59 3.09 16.30
N MET A 280 9.96 4.21 15.93
CA MET A 280 10.45 5.53 16.30
C MET A 280 10.29 5.78 17.80
N SER A 281 11.34 6.28 18.43
CA SER A 281 11.34 6.78 19.81
C SER A 281 10.51 8.07 19.93
N ALA A 282 10.04 8.37 21.13
CA ALA A 282 9.32 9.63 21.40
C ALA A 282 10.13 10.87 21.00
N ALA A 283 11.46 10.84 21.19
CA ALA A 283 12.35 11.93 20.78
C ALA A 283 12.41 12.10 19.26
N GLU A 284 12.46 11.01 18.48
CA GLU A 284 12.40 11.08 17.02
C GLU A 284 11.06 11.65 16.53
N ARG A 285 9.95 11.22 17.14
CA ARG A 285 8.62 11.71 16.79
C ARG A 285 8.43 13.18 17.12
N LYS A 286 8.91 13.62 18.29
CA LYS A 286 8.94 15.04 18.67
C LYS A 286 9.73 15.86 17.65
N ARG A 287 10.93 15.41 17.25
CA ARG A 287 11.71 16.12 16.22
C ARG A 287 10.96 16.23 14.88
N CYS A 288 10.28 15.16 14.45
CA CYS A 288 9.49 15.20 13.22
C CYS A 288 8.35 16.22 13.31
N ARG A 289 7.65 16.27 14.45
CA ARG A 289 6.61 17.27 14.74
C ARG A 289 7.19 18.69 14.67
N ASP A 290 8.30 18.94 15.35
CA ASP A 290 8.97 20.24 15.36
C ASP A 290 9.43 20.67 13.94
N ALA A 291 9.83 19.72 13.09
CA ALA A 291 10.26 19.98 11.71
C ALA A 291 9.09 20.27 10.74
N LEU A 292 7.90 19.71 11.00
CA LEU A 292 6.67 20.00 10.24
C LEU A 292 6.06 21.37 10.57
N GLY A 293 6.55 22.02 11.62
CA GLY A 293 6.20 23.40 11.95
C GLY A 293 4.74 23.57 12.37
N GLU A 294 4.05 24.51 11.75
CA GLU A 294 2.69 24.92 12.12
C GLU A 294 1.60 24.03 11.51
N LEU A 295 1.95 23.08 10.65
CA LEU A 295 0.97 22.18 10.05
C LEU A 295 0.25 21.35 11.11
N ALA A 296 -1.08 21.35 11.05
CA ALA A 296 -1.93 20.53 11.89
C ALA A 296 -1.77 19.05 11.50
N ILE A 297 -1.13 18.28 12.37
CA ILE A 297 -0.87 16.86 12.17
C ILE A 297 -2.16 16.05 12.34
N VAL A 298 -2.45 15.21 11.35
CA VAL A 298 -3.55 14.24 11.35
C VAL A 298 -2.97 12.84 11.57
N GLY A 299 -3.41 12.17 12.64
CA GLY A 299 -2.93 10.85 13.05
C GLY A 299 -1.98 10.89 14.25
N ASP A 300 -1.61 9.71 14.73
CA ASP A 300 -0.81 9.57 15.93
C ASP A 300 0.68 9.77 15.64
N LEU A 301 1.27 10.78 16.26
CA LEU A 301 2.70 11.09 16.23
C LEU A 301 3.26 11.08 17.66
#